data_AF-A0A7I9XVC6-F1
#
_entry.id   AF-A0A7I9XVC6-F1
#
_cell.length_a   1.000
_cell.length_b   1.000
_cell.length_c   1.000
_cell.angle_alpha   90.00
_cell.angle_beta   90.00
_cell.angle_gamma   90.00
#
_symmetry.space_group_name_H-M   'P 1'
#
loop_
_entity.id
_entity.type
_entity.pdbx_description
1 polymer ?
#
loop_
_entity_poly.entity_id
_entity_poly.type
_entity_poly.pdbx_seq_one_letter_code
_entity_poly.pdbx_strand_id
1 'polypeptide(L)'
;MVGQWAVIVGEHIAEHANPTALRDGVLNITADSTAWATQLRMMHRQLLAKISAVAGTGVVKALKITGPTAPSWRKGPLHIAGRGPRDTYG
;
A
#
# COMPACT_ATOMS: atom_id res chain seq x y z
N MET A 1 -8.25 10.81 18.77
CA MET A 1 -8.93 11.28 17.54
C MET A 1 -8.86 10.18 16.48
N VAL A 2 -9.84 9.27 16.43
CA VAL A 2 -9.97 8.23 15.39
C VAL A 2 -11.23 8.46 14.53
N GLY A 3 -12.19 9.25 15.05
CA GLY A 3 -13.50 9.46 14.42
C GLY A 3 -13.44 10.01 12.99
N GLN A 4 -12.53 10.96 12.70
CA GLN A 4 -12.44 11.51 11.35
C GLN A 4 -11.97 10.46 10.32
N TRP A 5 -11.02 9.60 10.69
CA TRP A 5 -10.51 8.56 9.80
C TRP A 5 -11.54 7.47 9.55
N ALA A 6 -12.19 6.97 10.60
CA ALA A 6 -13.27 5.99 10.50
C ALA A 6 -14.43 6.48 9.63
N VAL A 7 -14.76 7.78 9.66
CA VAL A 7 -15.77 8.36 8.77
C VAL A 7 -15.33 8.36 7.30
N ILE A 8 -14.04 8.52 7.02
CA ILE A 8 -13.50 8.59 5.64
C ILE A 8 -13.41 7.20 5.01
N VAL A 9 -12.80 6.24 5.73
CA VAL A 9 -12.53 4.90 5.18
C VAL A 9 -13.55 3.84 5.60
N GLY A 10 -14.33 4.10 6.65
CA GLY A 10 -15.22 3.15 7.31
C GLY A 10 -14.58 2.56 8.57
N GLU A 11 -15.40 2.21 9.57
CA GLU A 11 -14.95 1.63 10.84
C GLU A 11 -14.06 0.41 10.63
N HIS A 12 -14.51 -0.54 9.82
CA HIS A 12 -13.78 -1.78 9.55
C HIS A 12 -12.37 -1.54 8.97
N ILE A 13 -12.18 -0.51 8.14
CA ILE A 13 -10.85 -0.17 7.62
C ILE A 13 -10.05 0.57 8.69
N ALA A 14 -10.66 1.49 9.43
CA ALA A 14 -9.98 2.24 10.47
C ALA A 14 -9.48 1.37 11.63
N GLU A 15 -10.16 0.27 11.94
CA GLU A 15 -9.72 -0.69 12.94
C GLU A 15 -8.42 -1.41 12.53
N HIS A 16 -8.28 -1.75 11.26
CA HIS A 16 -7.13 -2.51 10.75
C HIS A 16 -6.09 -1.67 10.02
N ALA A 17 -6.34 -0.39 9.78
CA ALA A 17 -5.48 0.48 9.01
C ALA A 17 -5.46 1.88 9.63
N ASN A 18 -4.28 2.30 10.08
CA ASN A 18 -4.12 3.55 10.80
C ASN A 18 -3.21 4.51 10.00
N PRO A 19 -3.63 5.77 9.80
CA PRO A 19 -2.80 6.77 9.14
C PRO A 19 -1.66 7.16 10.09
N THR A 20 -0.42 7.02 9.65
CA THR A 20 0.77 7.32 10.47
C THR A 20 1.35 8.69 10.18
N ALA A 21 1.35 9.12 8.92
CA ALA A 21 1.87 10.44 8.54
C ALA A 21 1.31 10.88 7.19
N LEU A 22 1.15 12.19 7.01
CA LEU A 22 0.91 12.83 5.71
C LEU A 22 2.10 13.75 5.40
N ARG A 23 2.81 13.51 4.30
CA ARG A 23 3.96 14.32 3.85
C ARG A 23 3.90 14.50 2.35
N ASP A 24 4.00 15.74 1.87
CA ASP A 24 4.02 16.07 0.43
C ASP A 24 2.82 15.53 -0.37
N GLY A 25 1.66 15.38 0.29
CA GLY A 25 0.48 14.76 -0.29
C GLY A 25 0.52 13.23 -0.33
N VAL A 26 1.49 12.58 0.31
CA VAL A 26 1.56 11.13 0.47
C VAL A 26 1.08 10.77 1.87
N LEU A 27 -0.05 10.07 1.96
CA LEU A 27 -0.57 9.55 3.22
C LEU A 27 -0.02 8.15 3.47
N ASN A 28 0.78 8.01 4.51
CA ASN A 28 1.26 6.73 5.01
C ASN A 28 0.20 6.08 5.89
N ILE A 29 -0.09 4.82 5.62
CA ILE A 29 -1.06 3.99 6.33
C ILE A 29 -0.35 2.70 6.74
N THR A 30 -0.46 2.35 8.02
CA THR A 30 0.01 1.07 8.54
C THR A 30 -1.17 0.14 8.73
N ALA A 31 -1.14 -1.00 8.07
CA ALA A 31 -2.07 -2.08 8.30
C ALA A 31 -1.64 -2.91 9.51
N ASP A 32 -2.59 -3.43 10.24
CA ASP A 32 -2.37 -4.35 11.37
C ASP A 32 -1.93 -5.75 10.89
N SER A 33 -2.33 -6.14 9.67
CA SER A 33 -2.12 -7.48 9.14
C SER A 33 -1.69 -7.49 7.67
N THR A 34 -0.89 -8.48 7.25
CA THR A 34 -0.43 -8.64 5.86
C THR A 34 -1.58 -8.89 4.88
N ALA A 35 -2.61 -9.63 5.31
CA ALA A 35 -3.83 -9.85 4.51
C ALA A 35 -4.56 -8.51 4.25
N TRP A 36 -4.73 -7.70 5.29
CA TRP A 36 -5.30 -6.36 5.21
C TRP A 36 -4.48 -5.43 4.33
N ALA A 37 -3.15 -5.43 4.45
CA ALA A 37 -2.28 -4.66 3.56
C ALA A 37 -2.52 -4.99 2.09
N THR A 38 -2.73 -6.27 1.77
CA THR A 38 -3.04 -6.72 0.41
C THR A 38 -4.42 -6.24 -0.04
N GLN A 39 -5.45 -6.36 0.81
CA GLN A 39 -6.79 -5.85 0.54
C GLN A 39 -6.80 -4.35 0.26
N LEU A 40 -6.12 -3.57 1.09
CA LEU A 40 -5.98 -2.12 0.92
C LEU A 40 -5.27 -1.76 -0.38
N ARG A 41 -4.26 -2.54 -0.79
CA ARG A 41 -3.57 -2.35 -2.08
C ARG A 41 -4.48 -2.62 -3.26
N MET A 42 -5.36 -3.64 -3.18
CA MET A 42 -6.35 -3.90 -4.22
C MET A 42 -7.38 -2.76 -4.32
N MET A 43 -7.80 -2.23 -3.18
CA MET A 43 -8.75 -1.11 -3.10
C MET A 43 -8.08 0.26 -3.12
N HIS A 44 -6.78 0.34 -3.43
CA HIS A 44 -5.96 1.54 -3.29
C HIS A 44 -6.55 2.76 -4.01
N ARG A 45 -6.99 2.59 -5.27
CA ARG A 45 -7.59 3.66 -6.07
C ARG A 45 -8.87 4.21 -5.45
N GLN A 46 -9.72 3.32 -4.94
CA GLN A 46 -10.99 3.69 -4.34
C GLN A 46 -10.79 4.40 -3.00
N LEU A 47 -9.81 3.94 -2.21
CA LEU A 47 -9.43 4.58 -0.95
C LEU A 47 -8.84 5.98 -1.20
N LEU A 48 -7.95 6.12 -2.19
CA LEU A 48 -7.37 7.40 -2.56
C LEU A 48 -8.45 8.40 -2.97
N ALA A 49 -9.40 7.99 -3.82
CA ALA A 49 -10.50 8.86 -4.24
C ALA A 49 -11.34 9.33 -3.04
N LYS A 50 -11.77 8.41 -2.16
CA LYS A 50 -12.52 8.75 -0.94
C LYS A 50 -11.76 9.72 -0.03
N ILE A 51 -10.49 9.42 0.24
CA ILE A 51 -9.65 10.23 1.11
C ILE A 51 -9.42 11.62 0.51
N SER A 52 -9.13 11.70 -0.80
CA SER A 52 -8.94 12.98 -1.50
C SER A 52 -10.20 13.84 -1.52
N ALA A 53 -11.38 13.22 -1.61
CA ALA A 53 -12.65 13.93 -1.60
C ALA A 53 -12.94 14.58 -0.24
N VAL A 54 -12.60 13.90 0.86
CA VAL A 54 -12.85 14.43 2.22
C VAL A 54 -11.71 15.33 2.72
N ALA A 55 -10.45 14.98 2.46
CA ALA A 55 -9.29 15.76 2.89
C ALA A 55 -9.15 17.08 2.13
N GLY A 56 -9.80 17.23 0.97
CA GLY A 56 -9.72 18.39 0.09
C GLY A 56 -8.81 18.15 -1.11
N THR A 57 -9.19 18.74 -2.25
CA THR A 57 -8.49 18.59 -3.53
C THR A 57 -7.02 19.03 -3.39
N GLY A 58 -6.11 18.06 -3.47
CA GLY A 58 -4.66 18.30 -3.44
C GLY A 58 -3.96 18.01 -2.10
N VAL A 59 -4.70 17.71 -1.03
CA VAL A 59 -4.13 17.34 0.28
C VAL A 59 -3.54 15.94 0.27
N VAL A 60 -4.20 14.99 -0.42
CA VAL A 60 -3.71 13.62 -0.60
C VAL A 60 -3.64 13.30 -2.09
N LYS A 61 -2.43 13.10 -2.58
CA LYS A 61 -2.06 12.75 -3.96
C LYS A 61 -1.70 11.28 -4.12
N ALA A 62 -1.20 10.64 -3.06
CA ALA A 62 -0.84 9.23 -3.07
C ALA A 62 -1.07 8.57 -1.70
N LEU A 63 -1.29 7.25 -1.69
CA LEU A 63 -1.32 6.44 -0.47
C LEU A 63 -0.11 5.50 -0.46
N LYS A 64 0.53 5.42 0.72
CA LYS A 64 1.61 4.48 0.97
C LYS A 64 1.16 3.51 2.04
N ILE A 65 0.83 2.29 1.63
CA ILE A 65 0.35 1.23 2.51
C ILE A 65 1.53 0.34 2.91
N THR A 66 1.90 0.42 4.19
CA THR A 66 2.84 -0.48 4.85
C THR A 66 2.05 -1.54 5.61
N GLY A 67 2.47 -2.80 5.49
CA GLY A 67 1.94 -3.86 6.35
C GLY A 67 2.43 -3.69 7.80
N PRO A 68 1.94 -4.51 8.75
CA PRO A 68 2.56 -4.59 10.06
C PRO A 68 4.02 -4.94 9.83
N THR A 69 4.92 -4.44 10.68
CA THR A 69 6.37 -4.62 10.53
C THR A 69 6.72 -6.11 10.35
N ALA A 70 6.76 -6.53 9.09
CA ALA A 70 7.19 -7.84 8.67
C ALA A 70 8.55 -7.60 8.02
N PRO A 71 9.57 -8.39 8.39
CA PRO A 71 10.91 -8.23 7.83
C PRO A 71 10.77 -8.17 6.31
N SER A 72 11.39 -7.14 5.72
CA SER A 72 11.38 -6.90 4.29
C SER A 72 11.84 -8.16 3.56
N TRP A 73 10.90 -9.00 3.14
CA TRP A 73 11.15 -9.92 2.05
C TRP A 73 11.22 -9.02 0.82
N ARG A 74 12.41 -8.46 0.60
CA ARG A 74 12.84 -8.04 -0.72
C ARG A 74 12.50 -9.20 -1.65
N LYS A 75 11.43 -9.03 -2.41
CA LYS A 75 11.17 -9.85 -3.59
C LYS A 75 12.29 -9.49 -4.57
N GLY A 76 13.35 -10.29 -4.58
CA GLY A 76 14.43 -10.27 -5.57
C GLY A 76 15.68 -10.94 -5.02
N PRO A 77 16.31 -11.91 -5.74
CA PRO A 77 16.25 -12.13 -7.19
C PRO A 77 15.83 -13.56 -7.55
N LEU A 78 14.62 -13.75 -8.10
CA LEU A 78 14.50 -14.69 -9.23
C LEU A 78 15.02 -13.95 -10.47
N HIS A 79 16.31 -13.61 -10.43
CA HIS A 79 17.08 -13.22 -11.60
C HIS A 79 17.54 -14.54 -12.20
N ILE A 80 16.77 -15.08 -13.14
CA ILE A 80 17.30 -16.08 -14.05
C ILE A 80 18.19 -15.29 -15.00
N ALA A 81 19.50 -15.28 -14.72
CA ALA A 81 20.48 -14.86 -15.69
C ALA A 81 20.35 -15.79 -16.90
N GLY A 82 19.87 -15.25 -18.02
CA GLY A 82 19.83 -16.01 -19.26
C GLY A 82 21.22 -16.48 -19.65
N ARG A 83 21.33 -17.76 -20.05
CA ARG A 83 22.07 -18.18 -21.24
C ARG A 83 21.63 -19.59 -21.61
N GLY A 84 20.98 -19.73 -22.77
CA GLY A 84 20.64 -21.04 -23.33
C GLY A 84 21.90 -21.87 -23.60
N PRO A 85 21.81 -23.22 -23.56
CA PRO A 85 22.86 -24.05 -24.12
C PRO A 85 22.99 -23.74 -25.62
N ARG A 86 24.23 -23.47 -26.03
CA ARG A 86 24.67 -23.27 -27.41
C ARG A 86 24.14 -24.40 -28.28
N ASP A 87 23.57 -24.00 -29.40
CA ASP A 87 23.43 -24.82 -30.61
C ASP A 87 24.77 -25.55 -30.87
N THR A 88 24.69 -26.87 -30.87
CA THR A 88 25.81 -27.76 -31.20
C THR A 88 25.91 -27.82 -32.72
N TYR A 89 26.76 -26.98 -33.31
CA TYR A 89 27.41 -27.36 -34.56
C TYR A 89 28.66 -28.15 -34.20
N GLY A 90 28.62 -29.43 -34.55
CA GLY A 90 29.71 -30.40 -34.50
C GLY A 90 29.27 -31.64 -35.24
#